data_AF-D8UJ53-F1
#
_entry.id   AF-D8UJ53-F1
#
_cell.length_a   1.000
_cell.length_b   1.000
_cell.length_c   1.000
_cell.angle_alpha   90.00
_cell.angle_beta   90.00
_cell.angle_gamma   90.00
#
_symmetry.space_group_name_H-M   'P 1'
#
loop_
_entity.id
_entity.type
_entity.pdbx_description
1 polymer ?
#
loop_
_entity_poly.entity_id
_entity_poly.type
_entity_poly.pdbx_seq_one_letter_code
_entity_poly.pdbx_strand_id
1 'polypeptide(L)'
;MVAVANGGGRYSGGGGGSRHSRRTCSGTGSARRAAAPPPPPPALLEEVERLLCSCDSWQFDTFNLQEVSGGHALSVLGFYLLQREGLLERFRAEPLRMARLLRTLEAGYPATNPYHNSAHAADVLHTLHVLLHGARLTEHYLDELGLMAAYFAAIVHDYGHPGLTNDFLVATSHPLALRYNDRAPLESHHAAAAFTLLADRPDLDVTAGLIAAERAAFRKQVLELVLATDMKQHFAVLNQFNTVHRLAGKVDSGSGSGGVGGSATFNGKGDNGNAAAAAGSA
;
A
#
# COMPACT_ATOMS: atom_id res chain seq x y z
N MET A 1 -5.20 52.62 -1.42
CA MET A 1 -6.47 53.38 -1.58
C MET A 1 -7.56 52.48 -1.01
N VAL A 2 -8.28 52.78 0.06
CA VAL A 2 -8.73 54.04 0.67
C VAL A 2 -8.70 53.89 2.20
N ALA A 3 -8.47 55.02 2.87
CA ALA A 3 -8.30 55.19 4.32
C ALA A 3 -9.63 55.51 5.06
N VAL A 4 -9.50 55.91 6.33
CA VAL A 4 -10.44 56.67 7.22
C VAL A 4 -11.24 55.78 8.19
N ALA A 5 -11.37 56.04 9.50
CA ALA A 5 -10.73 56.95 10.45
C ALA A 5 -11.08 56.59 11.92
N ASN A 6 -10.29 57.19 12.81
CA ASN A 6 -10.40 57.30 14.27
C ASN A 6 -11.77 57.71 14.84
N GLY A 7 -11.98 57.37 16.12
CA GLY A 7 -12.94 58.03 17.00
C GLY A 7 -12.75 57.66 18.47
N GLY A 8 -11.89 58.39 19.18
CA GLY A 8 -11.74 58.29 20.64
C GLY A 8 -12.87 59.02 21.38
N GLY A 9 -13.20 58.53 22.57
CA GLY A 9 -14.11 59.19 23.51
C GLY A 9 -13.67 58.92 24.95
N ARG A 10 -13.11 59.94 25.60
CA ARG A 10 -12.90 60.00 27.05
C ARG A 10 -14.16 60.55 27.70
N TYR A 11 -14.60 59.97 28.81
CA TYR A 11 -15.39 60.66 29.82
C TYR A 11 -14.90 60.29 31.21
N SER A 12 -14.67 61.32 32.02
CA SER A 12 -14.33 61.28 33.44
C SER A 12 -15.51 61.84 34.25
N GLY A 13 -15.70 61.32 35.46
CA GLY A 13 -16.61 61.85 36.50
C GLY A 13 -16.89 60.75 37.53
N GLY A 14 -16.32 60.81 38.73
CA GLY A 14 -16.90 61.49 39.90
C GLY A 14 -17.91 60.52 40.58
N GLY A 15 -17.63 59.86 41.70
CA GLY A 15 -17.35 60.44 43.01
C GLY A 15 -18.64 60.40 43.85
N GLY A 16 -18.75 59.50 44.84
CA GLY A 16 -19.90 59.44 45.75
C GLY A 16 -19.94 58.17 46.59
N GLY A 17 -19.47 58.26 47.83
CA GLY A 17 -19.50 57.16 48.79
C GLY A 17 -20.85 57.00 49.48
N SER A 18 -21.16 55.77 49.91
CA SER A 18 -22.00 55.54 51.07
C SER A 18 -21.62 54.21 51.73
N ARG A 19 -21.14 54.30 52.96
CA ARG A 19 -20.88 53.17 53.86
C ARG A 19 -22.23 52.63 54.31
N HIS A 20 -22.47 51.32 54.31
CA HIS A 20 -23.33 50.66 55.32
C HIS A 20 -23.01 49.17 55.45
N SER A 21 -22.68 48.82 56.70
CA SER A 21 -22.92 47.57 57.44
C SER A 21 -22.46 46.21 56.90
N ARG A 22 -21.52 45.64 57.67
CA ARG A 22 -21.10 44.23 57.67
C ARG A 22 -22.30 43.28 57.84
N ARG A 23 -22.36 42.25 57.02
CA ARG A 23 -22.95 40.94 57.35
C ARG A 23 -22.03 39.85 56.82
N THR A 24 -21.46 39.09 57.74
CA THR A 24 -20.62 37.93 57.50
C THR A 24 -21.50 36.73 57.16
N CYS A 25 -21.36 36.18 55.95
CA CYS A 25 -21.84 34.84 55.62
C CYS A 25 -20.63 33.98 55.21
N SER A 26 -20.25 33.08 56.12
CA SER A 26 -19.26 32.03 55.89
C SER A 26 -19.84 30.97 54.94
N GLY A 27 -19.63 31.17 53.64
CA GLY A 27 -19.86 30.14 52.62
C GLY A 27 -18.54 29.42 52.34
N THR A 28 -18.45 28.15 52.70
CA THR A 28 -17.38 27.23 52.27
C THR A 28 -17.53 26.96 50.78
N GLY A 29 -17.00 27.87 49.95
CA GLY A 29 -16.85 27.64 48.51
C GLY A 29 -15.70 26.68 48.28
N SER A 30 -16.01 25.40 48.01
CA SER A 30 -15.05 24.49 47.39
C SER A 30 -14.68 25.07 46.03
N ALA A 31 -13.48 25.65 45.94
CA ALA A 31 -12.93 26.15 44.69
C ALA A 31 -12.75 24.94 43.76
N ARG A 32 -13.70 24.76 42.84
CA ARG A 32 -13.49 23.90 41.67
C ARG A 32 -12.26 24.42 40.96
N ARG A 33 -11.15 23.70 41.11
CA ARG A 33 -9.95 23.88 40.30
C ARG A 33 -10.40 23.81 38.84
N ALA A 34 -10.32 24.93 38.11
CA ALA A 34 -10.54 24.93 36.68
C ALA A 34 -9.56 23.92 36.08
N ALA A 35 -10.08 22.92 35.35
CA ALA A 35 -9.24 21.99 34.62
C ALA A 35 -8.36 22.80 33.66
N ALA A 36 -7.08 22.45 33.58
CA ALA A 36 -6.18 23.06 32.62
C ALA A 36 -6.77 22.88 31.20
N PRO A 37 -6.66 23.89 30.32
CA PRO A 37 -7.09 23.72 28.94
C PRO A 37 -6.36 22.53 28.32
N PRO A 38 -7.03 21.76 27.45
CA PRO A 38 -6.37 20.66 26.75
C PRO A 38 -5.14 21.20 26.00
N PRO A 39 -4.08 20.40 25.89
CA PRO A 39 -2.91 20.79 25.10
C PRO A 39 -3.37 21.14 23.67
N PRO A 40 -2.69 22.09 22.99
CA PRO A 40 -2.97 22.35 21.59
C PRO A 40 -2.84 21.04 20.79
N PRO A 41 -3.66 20.86 19.75
CA PRO A 41 -3.52 19.70 18.87
C PRO A 41 -2.07 19.63 18.36
N PRO A 42 -1.49 18.42 18.23
CA PRO A 42 -0.16 18.25 17.65
C PRO A 42 -0.07 18.95 16.30
N ALA A 43 1.15 19.35 15.91
CA ALA A 43 1.33 19.80 14.54
C ALA A 43 0.96 18.65 13.58
N LEU A 44 0.35 18.97 12.43
CA LEU A 44 -0.09 17.97 11.44
C LEU A 44 0.99 16.93 11.12
N LEU A 45 2.25 17.40 11.02
CA LEU A 45 3.41 16.56 10.78
C LEU A 45 3.70 15.58 11.92
N GLU A 46 3.59 16.02 13.18
CA GLU A 46 3.81 15.17 14.36
C GLU A 46 2.75 14.07 14.45
N GLU A 47 1.50 14.38 14.09
CA GLU A 47 0.42 13.39 14.10
C GLU A 47 0.58 12.34 12.99
N VAL A 48 0.93 12.77 11.78
CA VAL A 48 1.26 11.87 10.67
C VAL A 48 2.45 10.97 11.03
N GLU A 49 3.54 11.54 11.54
CA GLU A 49 4.72 10.78 11.96
C GLU A 49 4.37 9.75 13.03
N ARG A 50 3.59 10.14 14.05
CA ARG A 50 3.13 9.24 15.11
C ARG A 50 2.35 8.05 14.56
N LEU A 51 1.45 8.27 13.60
CA LEU A 51 0.72 7.17 12.97
C LEU A 51 1.66 6.27 12.19
N LEU A 52 2.51 6.82 11.33
CA LEU A 52 3.45 6.06 10.49
C LEU A 52 4.38 5.16 11.31
N CYS A 53 4.78 5.57 12.52
CA CYS A 53 5.56 4.72 13.43
C CYS A 53 4.86 3.40 13.83
N SER A 54 3.56 3.28 13.61
CA SER A 54 2.77 2.09 13.91
C SER A 54 2.39 1.25 12.68
N CYS A 55 2.94 1.56 11.49
CA CYS A 55 2.60 0.90 10.22
C CYS A 55 3.03 -0.57 10.10
N ASP A 56 3.78 -1.10 11.07
CA ASP A 56 4.12 -2.53 11.12
C ASP A 56 2.98 -3.36 11.76
N SER A 57 1.99 -2.69 12.35
CA SER A 57 0.84 -3.32 12.98
C SER A 57 -0.23 -3.66 11.94
N TRP A 58 -0.75 -4.89 11.99
CA TRP A 58 -1.95 -5.27 11.23
C TRP A 58 -3.15 -4.34 11.48
N GLN A 59 -3.22 -3.72 12.67
CA GLN A 59 -4.29 -2.82 13.08
C GLN A 59 -4.03 -1.35 12.75
N PHE A 60 -3.03 -1.05 11.92
CA PHE A 60 -2.79 0.31 11.45
C PHE A 60 -4.02 0.88 10.75
N ASP A 61 -4.38 2.11 11.11
CA ASP A 61 -5.60 2.76 10.63
C ASP A 61 -5.29 3.65 9.41
N THR A 62 -5.40 3.06 8.22
CA THR A 62 -5.20 3.75 6.95
C THR A 62 -6.22 4.88 6.74
N PHE A 63 -7.45 4.77 7.28
CA PHE A 63 -8.46 5.83 7.17
C PHE A 63 -8.09 7.03 8.02
N ASN A 64 -7.62 6.81 9.25
CA ASN A 64 -7.09 7.88 10.08
C ASN A 64 -5.90 8.58 9.40
N LEU A 65 -4.96 7.81 8.83
CA LEU A 65 -3.87 8.39 8.03
C LEU A 65 -4.41 9.24 6.87
N GLN A 66 -5.45 8.79 6.17
CA GLN A 66 -6.08 9.53 5.09
C GLN A 66 -6.67 10.86 5.56
N GLU A 67 -7.29 10.90 6.74
CA GLU A 67 -7.83 12.12 7.32
C GLU A 67 -6.72 13.09 7.75
N VAL A 68 -5.75 12.63 8.56
CA VAL A 68 -4.69 13.52 9.09
C VAL A 68 -3.69 13.96 8.04
N SER A 69 -3.54 13.22 6.94
CA SER A 69 -2.68 13.64 5.82
C SER A 69 -3.39 14.60 4.85
N GLY A 70 -4.66 14.94 5.07
CA GLY A 70 -5.44 15.78 4.17
C GLY A 70 -5.80 15.09 2.85
N GLY A 71 -6.02 13.77 2.89
CA GLY A 71 -6.36 12.96 1.73
C GLY A 71 -5.16 12.33 1.03
N HIS A 72 -4.01 12.24 1.70
CA HIS A 72 -2.71 11.90 1.09
C HIS A 72 -2.05 10.66 1.69
N ALA A 73 -2.85 9.69 2.17
CA ALA A 73 -2.34 8.49 2.82
C ALA A 73 -1.40 7.70 1.91
N LEU A 74 -1.75 7.52 0.63
CA LEU A 74 -0.96 6.72 -0.30
C LEU A 74 0.44 7.32 -0.50
N SER A 75 0.51 8.63 -0.73
CA SER A 75 1.77 9.33 -0.97
C SER A 75 2.65 9.34 0.27
N VAL A 76 2.05 9.62 1.42
CA VAL A 76 2.76 9.73 2.70
C VAL A 76 3.27 8.36 3.16
N LEU A 77 2.41 7.35 3.16
CA LEU A 77 2.79 5.97 3.52
C LEU A 77 3.82 5.41 2.53
N GLY A 78 3.58 5.57 1.23
CA GLY A 78 4.49 5.10 0.19
C GLY A 78 5.88 5.71 0.33
N PHE A 79 5.96 7.03 0.53
CA PHE A 79 7.25 7.69 0.72
C PHE A 79 7.95 7.21 1.99
N TYR A 80 7.21 7.11 3.11
CA TYR A 80 7.73 6.64 4.39
C TYR A 80 8.33 5.24 4.28
N LEU A 81 7.58 4.28 3.73
CA LEU A 81 8.03 2.89 3.55
C LEU A 81 9.25 2.81 2.64
N LEU A 82 9.21 3.46 1.46
CA LEU A 82 10.31 3.43 0.52
C LEU A 82 11.61 4.03 1.09
N GLN A 83 11.49 5.11 1.87
CA GLN A 83 12.62 5.72 2.57
C GLN A 83 13.15 4.80 3.68
N ARG A 84 12.26 4.22 4.49
CA ARG A 84 12.61 3.37 5.64
C ARG A 84 13.32 2.08 5.23
N GLU A 85 12.90 1.49 4.11
CA GLU A 85 13.53 0.29 3.54
C GLU A 85 14.82 0.61 2.74
N GLY A 86 15.27 1.87 2.70
CA GLY A 86 16.51 2.27 1.98
C GLY A 86 16.41 2.24 0.46
N LEU A 87 15.21 2.06 -0.10
CA LEU A 87 15.00 1.84 -1.54
C LEU A 87 15.32 3.07 -2.38
N LEU A 88 15.13 4.28 -1.85
CA LEU A 88 15.47 5.52 -2.55
C LEU A 88 16.98 5.57 -2.87
N GLU A 89 17.82 5.20 -1.92
CA GLU A 89 19.27 5.17 -2.10
C GLU A 89 19.67 4.05 -3.07
N ARG A 90 19.12 2.85 -2.88
CA ARG A 90 19.41 1.67 -3.72
C ARG A 90 19.09 1.90 -5.20
N PHE A 91 17.99 2.60 -5.48
CA PHE A 91 17.55 2.93 -6.83
C PHE A 91 18.14 4.23 -7.37
N ARG A 92 18.93 4.95 -6.55
CA ARG A 92 19.42 6.30 -6.85
C ARG A 92 18.26 7.24 -7.24
N ALA A 93 17.12 7.04 -6.60
CA ALA A 93 15.91 7.82 -6.82
C ALA A 93 15.99 9.08 -5.95
N GLU A 94 15.98 10.24 -6.60
CA GLU A 94 15.95 11.53 -5.91
C GLU A 94 14.68 11.62 -5.03
N PRO A 95 14.77 11.97 -3.73
CA PRO A 95 13.60 12.00 -2.84
C PRO A 95 12.48 12.92 -3.34
N LEU A 96 12.83 14.08 -3.88
CA LEU A 96 11.85 15.01 -4.45
C LEU A 96 11.14 14.44 -5.68
N ARG A 97 11.86 13.66 -6.52
CA ARG A 97 11.27 12.96 -7.66
C ARG A 97 10.30 11.88 -7.20
N MET A 98 10.69 11.09 -6.20
CA MET A 98 9.82 10.06 -5.61
C MET A 98 8.54 10.69 -5.03
N ALA A 99 8.67 11.76 -4.23
CA ALA A 99 7.52 12.46 -3.68
C ALA A 99 6.58 12.98 -4.79
N ARG A 100 7.12 13.59 -5.85
CA ARG A 100 6.31 14.04 -7.00
C ARG A 100 5.61 12.90 -7.73
N LEU A 101 6.29 11.78 -7.94
CA LEU A 101 5.71 10.59 -8.57
C LEU A 101 4.51 10.09 -7.74
N LEU A 102 4.71 9.88 -6.44
CA LEU A 102 3.66 9.39 -5.55
C LEU A 102 2.45 10.32 -5.50
N ARG A 103 2.68 11.64 -5.40
CA ARG A 103 1.60 12.65 -5.48
C ARG A 103 0.84 12.59 -6.80
N THR A 104 1.55 12.36 -7.91
CA THR A 104 0.94 12.28 -9.24
C THR A 104 0.10 11.00 -9.39
N LEU A 105 0.63 9.86 -8.93
CA LEU A 105 -0.10 8.59 -8.91
C LEU A 105 -1.34 8.66 -8.02
N GLU A 106 -1.23 9.23 -6.83
CA GLU A 106 -2.36 9.41 -5.93
C GLU A 106 -3.46 10.28 -6.56
N ALA A 107 -3.09 11.36 -7.24
CA ALA A 107 -4.04 12.24 -7.91
C ALA A 107 -4.79 11.57 -9.08
N GLY A 108 -4.25 10.48 -9.64
CA GLY A 108 -4.94 9.72 -10.69
C GLY A 108 -5.97 8.70 -10.17
N TYR A 109 -6.11 8.55 -8.85
CA TYR A 109 -7.22 7.83 -8.25
C TYR A 109 -8.44 8.75 -8.11
N PRO A 110 -9.58 8.48 -8.79
CA PRO A 110 -10.73 9.37 -8.73
C PRO A 110 -11.37 9.38 -7.35
N ALA A 111 -11.44 10.55 -6.71
CA ALA A 111 -12.12 10.72 -5.41
C ALA A 111 -13.63 10.42 -5.47
N THR A 112 -14.22 10.44 -6.67
CA THR A 112 -15.62 10.06 -6.90
C THR A 112 -15.84 8.54 -6.83
N ASN A 113 -14.79 7.73 -6.90
CA ASN A 113 -14.89 6.29 -6.74
C ASN A 113 -14.97 5.95 -5.24
N PRO A 114 -16.08 5.37 -4.76
CA PRO A 114 -16.28 5.17 -3.32
C PRO A 114 -15.34 4.12 -2.71
N TYR A 115 -14.76 3.23 -3.52
CA TYR A 115 -13.91 2.14 -3.04
C TYR A 115 -12.51 2.15 -3.68
N HIS A 116 -12.40 1.99 -5.00
CA HIS A 116 -11.10 1.93 -5.69
C HIS A 116 -10.51 3.35 -5.88
N ASN A 117 -10.21 3.98 -4.76
CA ASN A 117 -9.60 5.31 -4.63
C ASN A 117 -8.21 5.19 -3.95
N SER A 118 -7.57 6.33 -3.70
CA SER A 118 -6.22 6.33 -3.13
C SER A 118 -6.14 5.78 -1.70
N ALA A 119 -7.22 5.83 -0.92
CA ALA A 119 -7.24 5.24 0.42
C ALA A 119 -7.17 3.71 0.36
N HIS A 120 -7.90 3.10 -0.58
CA HIS A 120 -7.80 1.64 -0.84
C HIS A 120 -6.39 1.25 -1.31
N ALA A 121 -5.79 2.02 -2.21
CA ALA A 121 -4.41 1.75 -2.64
C ALA A 121 -3.40 1.86 -1.46
N ALA A 122 -3.60 2.82 -0.55
CA ALA A 122 -2.79 2.95 0.65
C ALA A 122 -2.95 1.74 1.58
N ASP A 123 -4.18 1.23 1.70
CA ASP A 123 -4.50 0.09 2.56
C ASP A 123 -3.90 -1.23 2.03
N VAL A 124 -3.95 -1.43 0.72
CA VAL A 124 -3.30 -2.57 0.05
C VAL A 124 -1.78 -2.48 0.19
N LEU A 125 -1.19 -1.29 0.03
CA LEU A 125 0.24 -1.08 0.25
C LEU A 125 0.66 -1.42 1.68
N HIS A 126 -0.09 -0.92 2.68
CA HIS A 126 0.13 -1.24 4.08
C HIS A 126 0.00 -2.74 4.36
N THR A 127 -1.09 -3.36 3.89
CA THR A 127 -1.33 -4.80 4.12
C THR A 127 -0.22 -5.64 3.50
N LEU A 128 0.22 -5.30 2.28
CA LEU A 128 1.34 -5.97 1.63
C LEU A 128 2.63 -5.81 2.46
N HIS A 129 2.90 -4.62 2.97
CA HIS A 129 4.04 -4.36 3.85
C HIS A 129 4.04 -5.29 5.07
N VAL A 130 2.92 -5.36 5.81
CA VAL A 130 2.81 -6.21 7.00
C VAL A 130 2.94 -7.69 6.64
N LEU A 131 2.39 -8.14 5.50
CA LEU A 131 2.52 -9.53 5.05
C LEU A 131 3.97 -9.88 4.69
N LEU A 132 4.65 -9.02 3.93
CA LEU A 132 6.03 -9.26 3.49
C LEU A 132 6.99 -9.41 4.68
N HIS A 133 6.87 -8.52 5.67
CA HIS A 133 7.73 -8.56 6.85
C HIS A 133 7.28 -9.56 7.90
N GLY A 134 5.98 -9.69 8.15
CA GLY A 134 5.43 -10.66 9.10
C GLY A 134 5.74 -12.11 8.71
N ALA A 135 5.75 -12.41 7.41
CA ALA A 135 6.18 -13.71 6.88
C ALA A 135 7.70 -13.79 6.61
N ARG A 136 8.47 -12.75 6.96
CA ARG A 136 9.94 -12.67 6.79
C ARG A 136 10.41 -12.94 5.35
N LEU A 137 9.61 -12.54 4.38
CA LEU A 137 9.91 -12.77 2.95
C LEU A 137 11.08 -11.89 2.49
N THR A 138 11.22 -10.70 3.06
CA THR A 138 12.32 -9.75 2.82
C THR A 138 13.69 -10.26 3.27
N GLU A 139 13.76 -11.25 4.16
CA GLU A 139 15.02 -11.80 4.65
C GLU A 139 15.59 -12.92 3.77
N HIS A 140 14.72 -13.64 3.05
CA HIS A 140 15.08 -14.93 2.44
C HIS A 140 14.64 -15.10 0.98
N TYR A 141 13.63 -14.36 0.53
CA TYR A 141 12.97 -14.62 -0.76
C TYR A 141 12.81 -13.38 -1.64
N LEU A 142 12.82 -12.18 -1.05
CA LEU A 142 12.56 -10.93 -1.75
C LEU A 142 13.77 -10.01 -1.63
N ASP A 143 14.42 -9.73 -2.75
CA ASP A 143 15.49 -8.76 -2.85
C ASP A 143 14.94 -7.32 -2.90
N GLU A 144 15.82 -6.32 -2.82
CA GLU A 144 15.44 -4.90 -2.84
C GLU A 144 14.70 -4.51 -4.13
N LEU A 145 15.06 -5.13 -5.26
CA LEU A 145 14.38 -4.92 -6.54
C LEU A 145 12.94 -5.44 -6.48
N GLY A 146 12.76 -6.66 -5.97
CA GLY A 146 11.45 -7.26 -5.76
C GLY A 146 10.61 -6.51 -4.74
N LEU A 147 11.20 -5.99 -3.66
CA LEU A 147 10.48 -5.20 -2.65
C LEU A 147 9.97 -3.88 -3.24
N MET A 148 10.82 -3.18 -3.98
CA MET A 148 10.40 -1.98 -4.73
C MET A 148 9.29 -2.30 -5.73
N ALA A 149 9.42 -3.40 -6.48
CA ALA A 149 8.40 -3.83 -7.43
C ALA A 149 7.07 -4.16 -6.73
N ALA A 150 7.12 -4.81 -5.56
CA ALA A 150 5.94 -5.15 -4.76
C ALA A 150 5.21 -3.91 -4.26
N TYR A 151 5.92 -2.96 -3.65
CA TYR A 151 5.31 -1.69 -3.23
C TYR A 151 4.79 -0.86 -4.40
N PHE A 152 5.57 -0.76 -5.48
CA PHE A 152 5.13 -0.01 -6.65
C PHE A 152 3.88 -0.65 -7.29
N ALA A 153 3.82 -1.98 -7.38
CA ALA A 153 2.64 -2.70 -7.84
C ALA A 153 1.42 -2.41 -6.97
N ALA A 154 1.54 -2.47 -5.65
CA ALA A 154 0.44 -2.14 -4.74
C ALA A 154 -0.06 -0.69 -4.91
N ILE A 155 0.87 0.26 -5.07
CA ILE A 155 0.56 1.68 -5.30
C ILE A 155 -0.24 1.91 -6.59
N VAL A 156 -0.01 1.11 -7.63
CA VAL A 156 -0.60 1.33 -8.96
C VAL A 156 -1.65 0.31 -9.37
N HIS A 157 -1.94 -0.71 -8.55
CA HIS A 157 -2.76 -1.86 -8.98
C HIS A 157 -4.17 -1.49 -9.45
N ASP A 158 -4.72 -0.37 -8.97
CA ASP A 158 -6.04 0.18 -9.31
C ASP A 158 -5.95 1.61 -9.91
N TYR A 159 -4.78 2.01 -10.42
CA TYR A 159 -4.55 3.38 -10.88
C TYR A 159 -5.45 3.76 -12.06
N GLY A 160 -6.27 4.81 -11.91
CA GLY A 160 -7.23 5.26 -12.93
C GLY A 160 -8.52 4.42 -12.99
N HIS A 161 -8.87 3.69 -11.93
CA HIS A 161 -10.06 2.83 -11.90
C HIS A 161 -11.39 3.61 -12.09
N PRO A 162 -12.23 3.27 -13.08
CA PRO A 162 -13.46 4.02 -13.40
C PRO A 162 -14.64 3.74 -12.47
N GLY A 163 -14.51 2.77 -11.56
CA GLY A 163 -15.56 2.34 -10.62
C GLY A 163 -16.53 1.32 -11.23
N LEU A 164 -16.11 0.63 -12.28
CA LEU A 164 -16.87 -0.39 -13.00
C LEU A 164 -16.10 -1.72 -12.93
N THR A 165 -16.80 -2.85 -13.09
CA THR A 165 -16.16 -4.17 -13.12
C THR A 165 -15.70 -4.56 -14.53
N ASN A 166 -14.70 -5.43 -14.64
CA ASN A 166 -14.26 -5.99 -15.92
C ASN A 166 -15.44 -6.57 -16.73
N ASP A 167 -16.34 -7.32 -16.10
CA ASP A 167 -17.50 -7.91 -16.80
C ASP A 167 -18.46 -6.84 -17.33
N PHE A 168 -18.65 -5.72 -16.62
CA PHE A 168 -19.43 -4.60 -17.12
C PHE A 168 -18.77 -3.94 -18.34
N LEU A 169 -17.45 -3.74 -18.30
CA LEU A 169 -16.70 -3.16 -19.43
C LEU A 169 -16.84 -4.03 -20.69
N VAL A 170 -16.74 -5.35 -20.55
CA VAL A 170 -16.90 -6.31 -21.65
C VAL A 170 -18.34 -6.29 -22.18
N ALA A 171 -19.34 -6.39 -21.29
CA ALA A 171 -20.74 -6.43 -21.68
C ALA A 171 -21.21 -5.16 -22.42
N THR A 172 -20.59 -4.02 -22.13
CA THR A 172 -20.92 -2.72 -22.73
C THR A 172 -20.01 -2.34 -23.91
N SER A 173 -19.08 -3.22 -24.32
CA SER A 173 -18.08 -2.90 -25.35
C SER A 173 -17.30 -1.62 -25.04
N HIS A 174 -17.00 -1.41 -23.76
CA HIS A 174 -16.28 -0.22 -23.29
C HIS A 174 -14.91 -0.11 -23.98
N PRO A 175 -14.40 1.11 -24.29
CA PRO A 175 -13.12 1.29 -24.98
C PRO A 175 -11.93 0.55 -24.36
N LEU A 176 -11.89 0.40 -23.04
CA LEU A 176 -10.86 -0.40 -22.35
C LEU A 176 -10.99 -1.90 -22.67
N ALA A 177 -12.20 -2.45 -22.67
CA ALA A 177 -12.42 -3.85 -23.02
C ALA A 177 -11.99 -4.14 -24.47
N LEU A 178 -12.36 -3.26 -25.40
CA LEU A 178 -11.92 -3.34 -26.80
C LEU A 178 -10.40 -3.22 -26.95
N ARG A 179 -9.76 -2.28 -26.23
CA ARG A 179 -8.31 -2.06 -26.28
C ARG A 179 -7.52 -3.27 -25.79
N TYR A 180 -7.99 -3.92 -24.74
CA TYR A 180 -7.32 -5.07 -24.12
C TYR A 180 -7.92 -6.42 -24.54
N ASN A 181 -8.79 -6.43 -25.56
CA ASN A 181 -9.41 -7.62 -26.12
C ASN A 181 -10.04 -8.52 -25.04
N ASP A 182 -10.78 -7.91 -24.12
CA ASP A 182 -11.49 -8.54 -22.99
C ASP A 182 -10.59 -9.31 -21.99
N ARG A 183 -9.26 -9.19 -22.09
CA ARG A 183 -8.29 -9.85 -21.22
C ARG A 183 -7.81 -8.92 -20.12
N ALA A 184 -8.28 -9.15 -18.90
CA ALA A 184 -8.01 -8.31 -17.73
C ALA A 184 -8.01 -6.79 -18.07
N PRO A 185 -9.12 -6.22 -18.62
CA PRO A 185 -9.11 -4.86 -19.13
C PRO A 185 -8.67 -3.79 -18.12
N LEU A 186 -9.09 -3.92 -16.86
CA LEU A 186 -8.74 -2.98 -15.79
C LEU A 186 -7.28 -3.13 -15.36
N GLU A 187 -6.84 -4.33 -15.03
CA GLU A 187 -5.47 -4.59 -14.56
C GLU A 187 -4.43 -4.25 -15.63
N SER A 188 -4.75 -4.55 -16.90
CA SER A 188 -3.95 -4.13 -18.05
C SER A 188 -3.91 -2.61 -18.21
N HIS A 189 -5.03 -1.93 -17.91
CA HIS A 189 -5.11 -0.48 -17.93
C HIS A 189 -4.27 0.17 -16.83
N HIS A 190 -4.39 -0.29 -15.59
CA HIS A 190 -3.68 0.24 -14.42
C HIS A 190 -2.16 0.19 -14.65
N ALA A 191 -1.66 -0.98 -15.04
CA ALA A 191 -0.27 -1.19 -15.38
C ALA A 191 0.19 -0.31 -16.56
N ALA A 192 -0.57 -0.29 -17.67
CA ALA A 192 -0.22 0.51 -18.83
C ALA A 192 -0.17 2.01 -18.50
N ALA A 193 -1.17 2.53 -17.81
CA ALA A 193 -1.25 3.94 -17.44
C ALA A 193 -0.11 4.38 -16.52
N ALA A 194 0.24 3.57 -15.53
CA ALA A 194 1.35 3.85 -14.62
C ALA A 194 2.70 3.91 -15.35
N PHE A 195 2.96 2.97 -16.26
CA PHE A 195 4.21 2.98 -17.03
C PHE A 195 4.26 4.01 -18.15
N THR A 196 3.11 4.33 -18.77
CA THR A 196 3.01 5.46 -19.69
C THR A 196 3.34 6.77 -18.96
N LEU A 197 2.85 6.95 -17.73
CA LEU A 197 3.22 8.11 -16.91
C LEU A 197 4.74 8.24 -16.73
N LEU A 198 5.43 7.15 -16.37
CA LEU A 198 6.90 7.16 -16.22
C LEU A 198 7.62 7.46 -17.55
N ALA A 199 7.11 6.94 -18.67
CA ALA A 199 7.70 7.16 -19.98
C ALA A 199 7.52 8.61 -20.49
N ASP A 200 6.32 9.16 -20.31
CA ASP A 200 5.95 10.50 -20.81
C ASP A 200 6.50 11.61 -19.90
N ARG A 201 6.79 11.30 -18.64
CA ARG A 201 7.29 12.25 -17.63
C ARG A 201 8.63 11.81 -17.06
N PRO A 202 9.75 12.07 -17.75
CA PRO A 202 11.09 11.76 -17.27
C PRO A 202 11.43 12.41 -15.91
N ASP A 203 10.78 13.53 -15.58
CA ASP A 203 10.87 14.20 -14.28
C ASP A 203 10.24 13.41 -13.13
N LEU A 204 9.49 12.35 -13.43
CA LEU A 204 8.87 11.41 -12.49
C LEU A 204 9.48 10.00 -12.57
N ASP A 205 10.38 9.72 -13.53
CA ASP A 205 10.98 8.40 -13.70
C ASP A 205 11.98 8.09 -12.57
N VAL A 206 11.51 7.30 -11.60
CA VAL A 206 12.30 6.78 -10.47
C VAL A 206 13.16 5.58 -10.85
N THR A 207 12.99 5.02 -12.05
CA THR A 207 13.79 3.89 -12.56
C THR A 207 15.01 4.34 -13.36
N ALA A 208 15.17 5.66 -13.60
CA ALA A 208 16.23 6.21 -14.43
C ALA A 208 17.65 5.91 -13.91
N GLY A 209 17.80 5.63 -12.61
CA GLY A 209 19.08 5.27 -11.98
C GLY A 209 19.50 3.80 -12.15
N LEU A 210 18.58 2.94 -12.60
CA LEU A 210 18.81 1.50 -12.76
C LEU A 210 19.43 1.16 -14.12
N ILE A 211 20.16 0.04 -14.18
CA ILE A 211 20.63 -0.48 -15.47
C ILE A 211 19.47 -1.11 -16.27
N ALA A 212 19.65 -1.26 -17.58
CA ALA A 212 18.59 -1.76 -18.46
C ALA A 212 18.00 -3.13 -18.02
N ALA A 213 18.84 -4.03 -17.52
CA ALA A 213 18.39 -5.34 -17.02
C ALA A 213 17.52 -5.22 -15.75
N GLU A 214 17.92 -4.38 -14.79
CA GLU A 214 17.14 -4.11 -13.58
C GLU A 214 15.81 -3.41 -13.92
N ARG A 215 15.80 -2.44 -14.84
CA ARG A 215 14.56 -1.78 -15.31
C ARG A 215 13.60 -2.77 -15.96
N ALA A 216 14.12 -3.68 -16.79
CA ALA A 216 13.32 -4.71 -17.44
C ALA A 216 12.75 -5.71 -16.42
N ALA A 217 13.56 -6.14 -15.44
CA ALA A 217 13.13 -7.02 -14.36
C ALA A 217 12.08 -6.36 -13.45
N PHE A 218 12.31 -5.12 -13.01
CA PHE A 218 11.35 -4.31 -12.25
C PHE A 218 10.01 -4.22 -12.99
N ARG A 219 10.05 -3.80 -14.27
CA ARG A 219 8.83 -3.71 -15.09
C ARG A 219 8.11 -5.06 -15.16
N LYS A 220 8.84 -6.15 -15.42
CA LYS A 220 8.27 -7.49 -15.50
C LYS A 220 7.57 -7.88 -14.19
N GLN A 221 8.23 -7.72 -13.05
CA GLN A 221 7.67 -8.06 -11.73
C GLN A 221 6.41 -7.25 -11.42
N VAL A 222 6.43 -5.93 -11.66
CA VAL A 222 5.25 -5.07 -11.46
C VAL A 222 4.08 -5.52 -12.34
N LEU A 223 4.33 -5.80 -13.62
CA LEU A 223 3.29 -6.27 -14.54
C LEU A 223 2.67 -7.59 -14.08
N GLU A 224 3.50 -8.56 -13.66
CA GLU A 224 3.03 -9.86 -13.16
C GLU A 224 2.18 -9.70 -11.89
N LEU A 225 2.61 -8.84 -10.95
CA LEU A 225 1.88 -8.58 -9.71
C LEU A 225 0.54 -7.89 -9.95
N VAL A 226 0.49 -6.85 -10.78
CA VAL A 226 -0.75 -6.13 -11.09
C VAL A 226 -1.73 -7.01 -11.87
N LEU A 227 -1.26 -7.78 -12.86
CA LEU A 227 -2.15 -8.70 -13.60
C LEU A 227 -2.67 -9.85 -12.72
N ALA A 228 -1.95 -10.23 -11.67
CA ALA A 228 -2.40 -11.23 -10.72
C ALA A 228 -3.52 -10.75 -9.79
N THR A 229 -3.84 -9.44 -9.75
CA THR A 229 -4.97 -8.92 -8.99
C THR A 229 -6.31 -9.12 -9.69
N ASP A 230 -6.33 -9.55 -10.96
CA ASP A 230 -7.57 -9.96 -11.63
C ASP A 230 -8.18 -11.14 -10.88
N MET A 231 -9.39 -10.96 -10.36
CA MET A 231 -10.10 -11.98 -9.60
C MET A 231 -10.39 -13.26 -10.40
N LYS A 232 -10.33 -13.23 -11.75
CA LYS A 232 -10.36 -14.45 -12.57
C LYS A 232 -9.14 -15.34 -12.37
N GLN A 233 -8.00 -14.78 -11.93
CA GLN A 233 -6.78 -15.52 -11.60
C GLN A 233 -6.79 -16.13 -10.21
N HIS A 234 -7.72 -15.72 -9.32
CA HIS A 234 -7.72 -16.08 -7.90
C HIS A 234 -7.51 -17.58 -7.64
N PHE A 235 -8.31 -18.44 -8.26
CA PHE A 235 -8.22 -19.89 -8.05
C PHE A 235 -6.93 -20.49 -8.61
N ALA A 236 -6.40 -19.95 -9.71
CA ALA A 236 -5.14 -20.41 -10.26
C ALA A 236 -3.99 -20.10 -9.30
N VAL A 237 -3.92 -18.88 -8.77
CA VAL A 237 -2.92 -18.45 -7.78
C VAL A 237 -3.03 -19.28 -6.50
N LEU A 238 -4.25 -19.47 -5.98
CA LEU A 238 -4.49 -20.27 -4.77
C LEU A 238 -4.06 -21.74 -4.95
N ASN A 239 -4.33 -22.34 -6.11
CA ASN A 239 -3.92 -23.72 -6.40
C ASN A 239 -2.41 -23.86 -6.52
N GLN A 240 -1.73 -22.88 -7.13
CA GLN A 240 -0.27 -22.85 -7.18
C GLN A 240 0.33 -22.73 -5.78
N PHE A 241 -0.18 -21.79 -4.96
CA PHE A 241 0.24 -21.62 -3.57
C PHE A 241 0.09 -22.92 -2.77
N ASN A 242 -1.08 -23.55 -2.82
CA ASN A 242 -1.34 -24.81 -2.13
C ASN A 242 -0.42 -25.94 -2.58
N THR A 243 -0.08 -25.98 -3.88
CA THR A 243 0.83 -26.98 -4.43
C THR A 243 2.24 -26.80 -3.87
N VAL A 244 2.77 -25.57 -3.90
CA VAL A 244 4.11 -25.25 -3.36
C VAL A 244 4.18 -25.53 -1.86
N HIS A 245 3.17 -25.11 -1.09
CA HIS A 245 3.11 -25.34 0.35
C HIS A 245 3.12 -26.85 0.70
N ARG A 246 2.33 -27.67 -0.01
CA ARG A 246 2.31 -29.13 0.22
C ARG A 246 3.64 -29.79 -0.12
N LEU A 247 4.32 -29.32 -1.16
CA LEU A 247 5.63 -29.84 -1.55
C LEU A 247 6.69 -29.48 -0.51
N ALA A 248 6.69 -28.24 0.00
CA ALA A 248 7.57 -27.82 1.08
C ALA A 248 7.39 -28.68 2.35
N GLY A 249 6.14 -28.91 2.78
CA GLY A 249 5.86 -29.73 3.97
C GLY A 249 6.24 -31.22 3.85
N LYS A 250 6.33 -31.76 2.63
CA LYS A 250 6.78 -33.15 2.38
C LYS A 250 8.30 -33.30 2.42
N VAL A 251 9.06 -32.26 2.08
CA VAL A 251 10.52 -32.29 2.13
C VAL A 251 11.01 -32.34 3.59
N ASP A 252 10.33 -31.63 4.49
CA ASP A 252 10.68 -31.60 5.91
C ASP A 252 10.34 -32.89 6.67
N SER A 253 9.38 -33.67 6.19
CA SER A 253 8.95 -34.94 6.81
C SER A 253 9.71 -36.19 6.29
N GLY A 254 10.66 -36.02 5.37
CA GLY A 254 11.46 -37.10 4.78
C GLY A 254 12.84 -37.35 5.40
N SER A 255 13.24 -36.58 6.41
CA SER A 255 14.57 -36.67 7.03
C SER A 255 14.51 -37.01 8.53
N GLY A 256 14.14 -38.24 8.87
CA GLY A 256 14.19 -38.74 10.24
C GLY A 256 14.03 -40.26 10.35
N SER A 257 15.08 -40.94 10.85
CA SER A 257 15.27 -42.40 11.03
C SER A 257 15.66 -43.17 9.76
N GLY A 258 16.82 -43.84 9.62
CA GLY A 258 17.80 -44.32 10.59
C GLY A 258 18.11 -45.81 10.32
N GLY A 259 19.32 -46.13 9.84
CA GLY A 259 20.09 -47.33 10.22
C GLY A 259 19.76 -48.73 9.66
N VAL A 260 20.64 -49.19 8.75
CA VAL A 260 21.34 -50.51 8.68
C VAL A 260 20.57 -51.84 8.84
N GLY A 261 20.65 -52.68 7.79
CA GLY A 261 20.96 -54.12 7.92
C GLY A 261 19.95 -55.12 7.34
N GLY A 262 20.39 -55.97 6.40
CA GLY A 262 19.71 -57.26 6.12
C GLY A 262 19.67 -57.70 4.65
N SER A 263 20.65 -58.51 4.24
CA SER A 263 20.63 -59.33 3.02
C SER A 263 19.53 -60.40 3.06
N ALA A 264 18.82 -60.64 1.94
CA ALA A 264 18.63 -61.98 1.35
C ALA A 264 17.56 -62.04 0.22
N THR A 265 17.96 -62.74 -0.86
CA THR A 265 17.20 -63.68 -1.72
C THR A 265 16.10 -63.21 -2.69
N PHE A 266 16.51 -63.17 -3.96
CA PHE A 266 15.95 -63.88 -5.13
C PHE A 266 14.67 -64.72 -4.92
N ASN A 267 13.60 -64.40 -5.66
CA ASN A 267 12.87 -65.43 -6.41
C ASN A 267 12.10 -64.81 -7.60
N GLY A 268 12.23 -65.44 -8.76
CA GLY A 268 11.62 -65.00 -10.01
C GLY A 268 10.20 -65.51 -10.24
N LYS A 269 9.49 -64.77 -11.09
CA LYS A 269 8.40 -65.13 -12.02
C LYS A 269 8.04 -63.79 -12.68
N GLY A 270 8.36 -63.50 -13.93
CA GLY A 270 8.09 -64.32 -15.11
C GLY A 270 6.66 -64.05 -15.54
N ASP A 271 6.43 -62.99 -16.30
CA ASP A 271 5.51 -63.07 -17.43
C ASP A 271 5.78 -62.01 -18.50
N ASN A 272 5.76 -62.50 -19.74
CA ASN A 272 6.09 -61.83 -20.99
C ASN A 272 4.88 -61.09 -21.56
N GLY A 273 5.12 -60.06 -22.37
CA GLY A 273 4.09 -59.55 -23.28
C GLY A 273 4.42 -58.23 -24.00
N ASN A 274 5.21 -58.32 -25.08
CA ASN A 274 5.20 -57.54 -26.34
C ASN A 274 4.30 -56.28 -26.42
N ALA A 275 4.74 -55.07 -26.81
CA ALA A 275 5.47 -54.59 -28.01
C ALA A 275 4.58 -53.71 -28.91
N ALA A 276 5.23 -52.67 -29.47
CA ALA A 276 4.93 -51.96 -30.72
C ALA A 276 3.93 -50.77 -30.74
N ALA A 277 4.52 -49.56 -30.82
CA ALA A 277 4.51 -48.62 -31.97
C ALA A 277 3.20 -48.02 -32.54
N ALA A 278 3.13 -46.69 -32.55
CA ALA A 278 2.72 -45.80 -33.67
C ALA A 278 2.88 -44.33 -33.18
N ALA A 279 3.73 -43.47 -33.76
CA ALA A 279 3.60 -42.74 -35.04
C ALA A 279 2.29 -41.93 -35.15
N GLY A 280 2.40 -40.61 -35.27
CA GLY A 280 1.26 -39.72 -35.55
C GLY A 280 1.58 -38.23 -35.43
N SER A 281 2.23 -37.69 -36.45
CA SER A 281 2.31 -36.26 -36.75
C SER A 281 0.98 -35.72 -37.29
N ALA A 282 0.60 -34.52 -36.87
CA ALA A 282 -0.07 -33.50 -37.69
C ALA A 282 0.14 -32.14 -37.02
#